data_AF-A0A2N1V0Y1-F1
#
_entry.id   AF-A0A2N1V0Y1-F1
#
_cell.length_a   1.000
_cell.length_b   1.000
_cell.length_c   1.000
_cell.angle_alpha   90.00
_cell.angle_beta   90.00
_cell.angle_gamma   90.00
#
_symmetry.space_group_name_H-M   'P 1'
#
loop_
_entity.id
_entity.type
_entity.pdbx_description
1 polymer ?
#
loop_
_entity_poly.entity_id
_entity_poly.type
_entity_poly.pdbx_seq_one_letter_code
_entity_poly.pdbx_strand_id
1 'polypeptide(L)'
;MDFLKRRWGVTSPYQVAVIFLVFAITGMLSVYVSRFVFEILHLTKEDPFWLRAVVYIVTVLPAYQVILLTVGTIFGQHKFFKNFLRIMLGRFLFWKRPKKKTSKVS
;
A
#
# COMPACT_ATOMS: atom_id res chain seq x y z
N MET A 1 -3.35 3.25 24.07
CA MET A 1 -2.70 3.70 22.82
C MET A 1 -1.71 2.65 22.27
N ASP A 2 -1.90 1.37 22.59
CA ASP A 2 -0.79 0.40 22.60
C ASP A 2 -0.88 -0.66 21.51
N PHE A 3 -2.05 -0.81 20.88
CA PHE A 3 -2.28 -1.84 19.87
C PHE A 3 -1.52 -1.57 18.55
N LEU A 4 -1.39 -0.30 18.14
CA LEU A 4 -0.67 0.11 16.94
C LEU A 4 0.84 0.05 17.13
N LYS A 5 1.32 0.47 18.30
CA LYS A 5 2.74 0.36 18.68
C LYS A 5 3.19 -1.10 18.70
N ARG A 6 2.40 -2.00 19.31
CA ARG A 6 2.74 -3.44 19.40
C ARG A 6 2.64 -4.19 18.07
N ARG A 7 1.67 -3.88 17.21
CA ARG A 7 1.42 -4.67 15.98
C ARG A 7 2.21 -4.17 14.78
N TRP A 8 2.55 -2.88 14.73
CA TRP A 8 3.23 -2.29 13.58
C TRP A 8 4.49 -1.49 13.93
N GLY A 9 4.79 -1.27 15.22
CA GLY A 9 6.00 -0.55 15.63
C GLY A 9 5.93 0.97 15.41
N VAL A 10 4.72 1.56 15.36
CA VAL A 10 4.57 3.02 15.26
C VAL A 10 5.06 3.65 16.56
N THR A 11 6.18 4.34 16.53
CA THR A 11 6.77 4.92 17.75
C THR A 11 6.28 6.34 18.01
N SER A 12 5.84 7.06 16.96
CA SER A 12 5.68 8.51 16.99
C SER A 12 4.37 9.00 16.36
N PRO A 13 3.68 10.01 16.95
CA PRO A 13 2.49 10.64 16.36
C PRO A 13 2.77 11.30 15.00
N TYR A 14 4.01 11.73 14.75
CA TYR A 14 4.44 12.24 13.45
C TYR A 14 4.30 11.21 12.33
N GLN A 15 4.52 9.92 12.64
CA GLN A 15 4.37 8.83 11.67
C GLN A 15 2.92 8.66 11.24
N VAL A 16 1.98 8.87 12.16
CA VAL A 16 0.54 8.80 11.87
C VAL A 16 0.14 9.95 10.96
N ALA A 17 0.59 11.18 11.23
CA ALA A 17 0.34 12.34 10.38
C ALA A 17 0.84 12.14 8.94
N VAL A 18 2.05 11.58 8.79
CA VAL A 18 2.61 11.25 7.47
C VAL A 18 1.75 10.20 6.76
N ILE A 19 1.32 9.13 7.45
CA ILE A 19 0.44 8.12 6.86
C ILE A 19 -0.86 8.76 6.35
N PHE A 20 -1.48 9.64 7.13
CA PHE A 20 -2.69 10.35 6.70
C PHE A 20 -2.44 11.24 5.47
N LEU A 21 -1.31 11.96 5.43
CA LEU A 21 -0.92 12.76 4.26
C LEU A 21 -0.75 11.87 3.02
N VAL A 22 -0.10 10.72 3.17
CA VAL A 22 0.04 9.74 2.09
C VAL A 22 -1.33 9.24 1.62
N PHE A 23 -2.21 8.85 2.53
CA PHE A 23 -3.54 8.38 2.15
C PHE A 23 -4.35 9.46 1.44
N ALA A 24 -4.22 10.72 1.85
CA ALA A 24 -4.88 11.84 1.16
C ALA A 24 -4.35 12.02 -0.27
N ILE A 25 -3.03 12.06 -0.45
CA ILE A 25 -2.39 12.18 -1.77
C ILE A 25 -2.71 10.97 -2.64
N THR A 26 -2.62 9.76 -2.08
CA THR A 26 -2.86 8.51 -2.81
C THR A 26 -4.33 8.40 -3.21
N GLY A 27 -5.27 8.79 -2.34
CA GLY A 27 -6.70 8.83 -2.66
C GLY A 27 -7.00 9.78 -3.82
N MET A 28 -6.39 10.98 -3.82
CA MET A 28 -6.53 11.93 -4.92
C MET A 28 -5.89 11.39 -6.22
N LEU A 29 -4.66 10.88 -6.15
CA LEU A 29 -3.94 10.36 -7.30
C LEU A 29 -4.66 9.15 -7.92
N SER A 30 -5.27 8.30 -7.10
CA SER A 30 -6.06 7.14 -7.55
C SER A 30 -7.20 7.53 -8.51
N VAL A 31 -7.87 8.66 -8.26
CA VAL A 31 -8.92 9.17 -9.16
C VAL A 31 -8.33 9.70 -10.46
N TYR A 32 -7.19 10.40 -10.38
CA TYR A 32 -6.53 10.96 -11.56
C TYR A 32 -5.97 9.85 -12.47
N VAL A 33 -5.26 8.89 -11.88
CA VAL A 33 -4.66 7.76 -12.61
C VAL A 33 -5.74 6.87 -13.23
N SER A 34 -6.87 6.65 -12.55
CA SER A 34 -7.96 5.87 -13.15
C SER A 34 -8.57 6.55 -14.37
N ARG A 35 -8.75 7.86 -14.34
CA ARG A 35 -9.18 8.64 -15.51
C ARG A 35 -8.18 8.53 -16.65
N PHE A 36 -6.89 8.70 -16.36
CA PHE A 36 -5.82 8.59 -17.35
C PHE A 36 -5.76 7.20 -18.00
N VAL A 37 -5.92 6.14 -17.22
CA VAL A 37 -5.94 4.77 -17.76
C VAL A 37 -7.21 4.48 -18.55
N PHE A 38 -8.37 4.98 -18.12
CA PHE A 38 -9.60 4.87 -18.91
C PHE A 38 -9.49 5.59 -20.26
N GLU A 39 -8.80 6.72 -20.30
CA GLU A 39 -8.55 7.47 -21.53
C GLU A 39 -7.61 6.72 -22.48
N ILE A 40 -6.50 6.17 -21.98
CA ILE A 40 -5.56 5.35 -22.78
C ILE A 40 -6.23 4.11 -23.37
N LEU A 41 -7.09 3.46 -22.59
CA LEU A 41 -7.79 2.25 -23.01
C LEU A 41 -9.06 2.54 -23.82
N HIS A 42 -9.38 3.81 -24.08
CA HIS A 42 -10.62 4.26 -24.71
C HIS A 42 -11.89 3.62 -24.09
N LEU A 43 -11.87 3.37 -22.78
CA LEU A 43 -12.99 2.74 -22.08
C LEU A 43 -14.13 3.75 -21.96
N THR A 44 -15.22 3.50 -22.67
CA THR A 44 -16.42 4.34 -22.62
C THR A 44 -17.30 3.94 -21.43
N LYS A 45 -18.29 4.78 -21.09
CA LYS A 45 -19.25 4.46 -20.02
C LYS A 45 -20.13 3.24 -20.36
N GLU A 46 -20.10 2.78 -21.61
CA GLU A 46 -20.84 1.64 -22.14
C GLU A 46 -20.16 0.31 -21.79
N ASP A 47 -18.87 0.34 -21.47
CA ASP A 47 -18.13 -0.85 -21.09
C ASP A 47 -18.61 -1.43 -19.75
N PRO A 48 -18.45 -2.76 -19.56
CA PRO A 48 -18.86 -3.42 -18.33
C PRO A 48 -18.22 -2.76 -17.10
N PHE A 49 -19.04 -2.41 -16.12
CA PHE A 49 -18.59 -1.82 -14.85
C PHE A 49 -17.47 -2.66 -14.20
N TRP A 50 -17.55 -3.98 -14.32
CA TRP A 50 -16.55 -4.90 -13.76
C TRP A 50 -15.17 -4.72 -14.42
N LEU A 51 -15.10 -4.49 -15.73
CA LEU A 51 -13.84 -4.26 -16.43
C LEU A 51 -13.17 -2.98 -15.94
N ARG A 52 -13.94 -1.89 -15.81
CA ARG A 52 -13.47 -0.62 -15.24
C ARG A 52 -13.00 -0.77 -13.80
N ALA A 53 -13.69 -1.57 -12.99
CA ALA A 53 -13.29 -1.86 -11.61
C ALA A 53 -11.99 -2.67 -11.54
N VAL A 54 -11.81 -3.68 -12.39
CA VAL A 54 -10.57 -4.49 -12.46
C VAL A 54 -9.40 -3.61 -12.87
N VAL A 55 -9.54 -2.82 -13.95
CA VAL A 55 -8.51 -1.90 -14.43
C VAL A 55 -8.14 -0.88 -13.33
N TYR A 56 -9.14 -0.33 -12.65
CA TYR A 56 -8.94 0.56 -11.51
C TYR A 56 -8.10 -0.11 -10.41
N ILE A 57 -8.49 -1.29 -9.95
CA ILE A 57 -7.77 -2.02 -8.89
C ILE A 57 -6.34 -2.35 -9.32
N VAL A 58 -6.16 -2.85 -10.54
CA VAL A 58 -4.85 -3.24 -11.10
C VAL A 58 -3.93 -2.03 -11.25
N THR A 59 -4.47 -0.85 -11.50
CA THR A 59 -3.70 0.39 -11.66
C THR A 59 -3.35 1.04 -10.32
N VAL A 60 -4.32 1.06 -9.41
CA VAL A 60 -4.18 1.68 -8.09
C VAL A 60 -3.23 0.87 -7.22
N LEU A 61 -3.28 -0.46 -7.29
CA LEU A 61 -2.37 -1.35 -6.55
C LEU A 61 -0.88 -1.00 -6.70
N PRO A 62 -0.28 -0.93 -7.91
CA PRO A 62 1.11 -0.55 -8.10
C PRO A 62 1.39 0.91 -7.71
N ALA A 63 0.45 1.82 -7.97
CA ALA A 63 0.58 3.22 -7.54
C ALA A 63 0.74 3.33 -6.02
N TYR A 64 -0.04 2.58 -5.23
CA TYR A 64 0.10 2.51 -3.78
C TYR A 64 1.50 2.04 -3.37
N GLN A 65 2.07 1.02 -4.04
CA GLN A 65 3.41 0.53 -3.68
C GLN A 65 4.48 1.62 -3.86
N VAL A 66 4.43 2.34 -4.97
CA VAL A 66 5.39 3.42 -5.28
C VAL A 66 5.29 4.54 -4.25
N ILE A 67 4.07 5.04 -3.98
CA ILE A 67 3.89 6.16 -3.04
C ILE A 67 4.30 5.78 -1.62
N LEU A 68 3.93 4.58 -1.16
CA LEU A 68 4.31 4.08 0.16
C LEU A 68 5.84 3.95 0.29
N LEU A 69 6.53 3.54 -0.78
CA LEU A 69 8.00 3.43 -0.79
C LEU A 69 8.66 4.82 -0.79
N THR A 70 8.18 5.72 -1.64
CA THR A 70 8.72 7.08 -1.78
C THR A 70 8.60 7.85 -0.46
N VAL A 71 7.41 7.83 0.16
CA VAL A 71 7.20 8.56 1.41
C VAL A 71 7.90 7.89 2.58
N GLY A 72 7.92 6.55 2.63
CA GLY A 72 8.71 5.82 3.61
C GLY A 72 10.21 6.17 3.54
N THR A 73 10.71 6.44 2.33
CA THR A 73 12.10 6.86 2.10
C THR A 73 12.32 8.32 2.54
N ILE A 74 11.42 9.25 2.17
CA ILE A 74 11.53 10.68 2.49
C ILE A 74 11.52 10.93 4.01
N PHE A 75 10.66 10.22 4.76
CA PHE A 75 10.51 10.45 6.20
C PHE A 75 11.37 9.51 7.08
N GLY A 76 12.26 8.71 6.48
CA GLY A 76 13.07 7.73 7.22
C GLY A 76 12.28 6.58 7.87
N GLN A 77 10.97 6.47 7.56
CA GLN A 77 10.04 5.47 8.08
C GLN A 77 9.97 4.20 7.20
N HIS A 78 10.97 3.98 6.34
CA HIS A 78 10.99 2.91 5.33
C HIS A 78 10.76 1.51 5.92
N LYS A 79 11.30 1.23 7.12
CA LYS A 79 11.10 -0.06 7.80
C LYS A 79 9.62 -0.33 8.11
N PHE A 80 8.89 0.70 8.54
CA PHE A 80 7.46 0.59 8.82
C PHE A 80 6.68 0.32 7.53
N PHE A 81 6.90 1.13 6.50
CA PHE A 81 6.18 1.01 5.24
C PHE A 81 6.51 -0.29 4.50
N LYS A 82 7.77 -0.76 4.52
CA LYS A 82 8.14 -2.10 4.03
C LYS A 82 7.42 -3.21 4.78
N ASN A 83 7.35 -3.12 6.11
CA ASN A 83 6.62 -4.12 6.89
C ASN A 83 5.12 -4.07 6.59
N PHE A 84 4.57 -2.86 6.40
CA PHE A 84 3.18 -2.67 6.03
C PHE A 84 2.86 -3.26 4.65
N LEU A 85 3.67 -2.92 3.65
CA LEU A 85 3.57 -3.43 2.30
C LEU A 85 3.72 -4.95 2.27
N ARG A 86 4.64 -5.52 3.07
CA ARG A 86 4.85 -6.97 3.18
C ARG A 86 3.65 -7.68 3.84
N ILE A 87 2.97 -7.05 4.80
CA ILE A 87 1.75 -7.61 5.40
C ILE A 87 0.59 -7.57 4.38
N MET A 88 0.44 -6.47 3.65
CA MET A 88 -0.61 -6.30 2.65
C MET A 88 -0.41 -7.24 1.45
N LEU A 89 0.81 -7.30 0.90
CA LEU A 89 1.16 -8.20 -0.19
C LEU A 89 1.16 -9.67 0.24
N GLY A 90 1.62 -9.99 1.45
CA GLY A 90 1.62 -11.38 1.95
C GLY A 90 0.22 -11.96 2.19
N ARG A 91 -0.84 -11.14 2.11
CA ARG A 91 -2.24 -11.62 2.07
C ARG A 91 -2.73 -11.88 0.65
N PHE A 92 -2.19 -11.18 -0.35
CA PHE A 92 -2.61 -11.28 -1.76
C PHE A 92 -1.78 -12.31 -2.53
N LEU A 93 -0.45 -12.24 -2.41
CA LEU A 93 0.44 -13.34 -2.74
C LEU A 93 0.50 -14.22 -1.50
N PHE A 94 0.20 -15.52 -1.62
CA PHE A 94 0.43 -16.57 -0.62
C PHE A 94 1.93 -16.70 -0.28
N TRP A 95 2.57 -15.62 0.16
CA TRP A 95 4.00 -15.57 0.43
C TRP A 95 4.23 -16.26 1.77
N LYS A 96 4.66 -17.52 1.72
CA LYS A 96 5.09 -18.31 2.88
C LYS A 96 6.04 -17.47 3.73
N ARG A 97 5.60 -17.12 4.95
CA ARG A 97 6.48 -16.53 5.95
C ARG A 97 7.65 -17.50 6.18
N PRO A 98 8.93 -17.08 6.03
CA PRO A 98 10.03 -17.94 6.44
C PRO A 98 9.86 -18.21 7.95
N LYS A 99 9.72 -19.49 8.33
CA LYS A 99 9.69 -19.89 9.74
C LYS A 99 10.96 -19.36 10.39
N LYS A 100 10.84 -18.47 11.38
CA LYS A 100 11.97 -18.14 12.27
C LYS A 100 12.43 -19.46 12.88
N LYS A 101 13.66 -19.86 12.55
CA LYS A 101 14.33 -21.00 13.17
C LYS A 101 14.55 -20.62 14.63
N THR A 102 13.73 -21.14 15.52
CA THR A 102 13.93 -21.05 16.96
C THR A 102 15.31 -21.64 17.24
N SER A 103 16.28 -20.79 17.55
CA SER A 103 17.56 -21.23 18.10
C SER A 103 17.28 -21.84 19.46
N LYS A 104 17.16 -23.16 19.50
CA LYS A 104 17.28 -23.93 20.73
C LYS A 104 18.64 -23.56 21.32
N VAL A 105 18.59 -22.86 22.44
CA VAL A 105 19.70 -22.69 23.36
C VAL A 105 20.08 -24.10 23.83
N SER A 106 21.35 -24.46 23.66
CA SER A 106 22.01 -25.59 24.32
C SER A 106 23.07 -25.03 25.23
#